data_AF-A0A2S7Q9B3-F1
#
_entry.id   AF-A0A2S7Q9B3-F1
#
_cell.length_a   1.000
_cell.length_b   1.000
_cell.length_c   1.000
_cell.angle_alpha   90.00
_cell.angle_beta   90.00
_cell.angle_gamma   90.00
#
_symmetry.space_group_name_H-M   'P 1'
#
loop_
_entity.id
_entity.type
_entity.pdbx_description
1 polymer ?
#
loop_
_entity_poly.entity_id
_entity_poly.type
_entity_poly.pdbx_seq_one_letter_code
_entity_poly.pdbx_strand_id
1 'polypeptide(L)'
;MDNVSESEDMLPLKEISNQRTTSWSETISRYTGFLGLICTTTISCLLLKANFSHISVSGGDLYNFIISNRATIQIAIQLISTGLGFIQTAAMSRLINYATRIHLSRKSVPIEILNLWNGLCLVSLNWSLKLRYLFPLVAWVAICAIPAGLWAGAITPVVTKTSRETSIQVPQYGNMTSVREWPSEIDSSGPALRNEKGFFTYSPGVLFQGLLSNCLSSATTTNGAPRQHARYDNSKFIYLGRSFGVGGSVGLMDDHILNNTLATGYTYQEVGYATQTSCIYNSSTNFAIKPDDEFFAARGRLPDSAFPEFSVYVGHGKGAAIVAIGVAAQKPGVLRDRYLGIAAGSSYLNLNATQCKTTFQPALFNVSVALAGKNITVTQVKDTADDLEPSGNLTHSVIGNALNFSIADYRTYINSTAYLGPSQNESQINLLGLPNSIQAMTDDLLVAYASAQLMIANDTRTVDVQMTVSAVRFGQPVYVISMFAVNALVVLAVVVEAVRTRGWRGLWNWDYCDFRDLIRASAKGGDELLSGVEGGMRGGDGKGVRVMIREGEGGYVLGVAAMRRGSAIYQSTSRLVNYDHNETEWI
;
A
#
# COMPACT_ATOMS: atom_id res chain seq x y z
N MET A 1 81.70 -7.71 -76.30
CA MET A 1 80.68 -8.78 -76.37
C MET A 1 79.96 -8.75 -75.05
N ASP A 2 78.65 -8.51 -75.13
CA ASP A 2 77.58 -8.60 -74.11
C ASP A 2 77.75 -7.70 -72.87
N ASN A 3 77.09 -6.54 -72.70
CA ASN A 3 75.74 -6.03 -73.00
C ASN A 3 74.60 -6.72 -72.21
N VAL A 4 74.25 -6.15 -71.05
CA VAL A 4 72.92 -6.23 -70.42
C VAL A 4 72.57 -4.86 -69.80
N SER A 5 71.55 -4.23 -70.38
CA SER A 5 70.73 -3.11 -69.88
C SER A 5 69.72 -3.66 -68.83
N GLU A 6 68.93 -2.96 -68.01
CA GLU A 6 68.28 -1.64 -68.08
C GLU A 6 67.46 -1.42 -66.78
N SER A 7 67.10 -0.14 -66.54
CA SER A 7 65.92 0.37 -65.80
C SER A 7 65.72 0.09 -64.30
N GLU A 8 66.06 1.08 -63.48
CA GLU A 8 65.24 1.45 -62.31
C GLU A 8 64.58 2.81 -62.59
N ASP A 9 63.31 2.77 -62.95
CA ASP A 9 62.46 3.95 -63.12
C ASP A 9 62.11 4.55 -61.75
N MET A 10 62.35 5.86 -61.63
CA MET A 10 61.89 6.70 -60.54
C MET A 10 60.36 6.76 -60.50
N LEU A 11 59.75 6.37 -59.37
CA LEU A 11 58.38 6.71 -59.04
C LEU A 11 58.34 8.02 -58.21
N PRO A 12 57.37 8.92 -58.48
CA PRO A 12 57.36 10.27 -57.93
C PRO A 12 56.97 10.28 -56.46
N LEU A 13 57.57 11.21 -55.70
CA LEU A 13 57.14 11.59 -54.36
C LEU A 13 55.65 11.97 -54.39
N LYS A 14 54.81 11.10 -53.85
CA LYS A 14 53.40 11.39 -53.59
C LYS A 14 53.33 12.22 -52.31
N GLU A 15 53.18 13.52 -52.50
CA GLU A 15 52.87 14.48 -51.45
C GLU A 15 51.54 14.07 -50.78
N ILE A 16 51.63 13.47 -49.60
CA ILE A 16 50.46 13.06 -48.82
C ILE A 16 49.85 14.33 -48.22
N SER A 17 48.98 14.98 -48.98
CA SER A 17 48.07 15.99 -48.45
C SER A 17 47.17 15.33 -47.40
N ASN A 18 47.32 15.77 -46.15
CA ASN A 18 46.65 15.23 -44.97
C ASN A 18 45.21 15.78 -44.90
N GLN A 19 44.34 15.34 -45.81
CA GLN A 19 42.91 15.69 -45.78
C GLN A 19 42.17 14.82 -44.76
N ARG A 20 41.85 15.43 -43.61
CA ARG A 20 41.03 14.87 -42.54
C ARG A 20 39.54 14.83 -42.96
N THR A 21 39.15 13.89 -43.80
CA THR A 21 37.72 13.56 -44.01
C THR A 21 37.26 12.64 -42.89
N THR A 22 36.65 13.20 -41.84
CA THR A 22 35.95 12.41 -40.81
C THR A 22 34.79 11.67 -41.47
N SER A 23 34.94 10.36 -41.60
CA SER A 23 33.93 9.49 -42.18
C SER A 23 32.64 9.52 -41.33
N TRP A 24 31.48 9.60 -41.98
CA TRP A 24 30.17 9.49 -41.30
C TRP A 24 30.05 8.24 -40.41
N SER A 25 30.74 7.15 -40.76
CA SER A 25 30.79 5.93 -39.96
C SER A 25 31.47 6.12 -38.59
N GLU A 26 32.49 6.97 -38.51
CA GLU A 26 33.20 7.28 -37.26
C GLU A 26 32.36 8.17 -36.35
N THR A 27 31.50 9.02 -36.91
CA THR A 27 30.59 9.83 -36.12
C THR A 27 29.49 8.96 -35.53
N ILE A 28 28.92 8.04 -36.31
CA ILE A 28 27.87 7.12 -35.84
C ILE A 28 28.40 6.19 -34.73
N SER A 29 29.60 5.64 -34.86
CA SER A 29 30.17 4.72 -33.86
C SER A 29 30.36 5.36 -32.47
N ARG A 30 30.52 6.69 -32.39
CA ARG A 30 30.63 7.43 -31.12
C ARG A 30 29.32 7.48 -30.34
N TYR A 31 28.18 7.48 -31.03
CA TYR A 31 26.85 7.59 -30.40
C TYR A 31 26.16 6.24 -30.22
N THR A 32 26.56 5.18 -30.94
CA THR A 32 25.91 3.86 -30.85
C THR A 32 25.87 3.29 -29.43
N GLY A 33 26.87 3.61 -28.60
CA GLY A 33 26.92 3.19 -27.20
C GLY A 33 25.81 3.74 -26.31
N PHE A 34 25.23 4.88 -26.70
CA PHE A 34 24.21 5.57 -25.92
C PHE A 34 22.80 5.31 -26.45
N LEU A 35 22.64 4.64 -27.61
CA LEU A 35 21.34 4.31 -28.19
C LEU A 35 20.49 3.46 -27.22
N GLY A 36 21.11 2.62 -26.40
CA GLY A 36 20.42 1.84 -25.37
C GLY A 36 19.67 2.71 -24.34
N LEU A 37 20.13 3.95 -24.09
CA LEU A 37 19.45 4.87 -23.17
C LEU A 37 18.10 5.33 -23.70
N ILE A 38 17.85 5.25 -25.01
CA ILE A 38 16.52 5.53 -25.58
C ILE A 38 15.51 4.50 -25.04
N CYS A 39 15.91 3.23 -24.93
CA CYS A 39 15.05 2.18 -24.37
C CYS A 39 14.78 2.40 -22.88
N THR A 40 15.81 2.71 -22.09
CA THR A 40 15.64 2.92 -20.64
C THR A 40 14.83 4.19 -20.34
N THR A 41 15.01 5.25 -21.13
CA THR A 41 14.20 6.49 -21.03
C THR A 41 12.75 6.25 -21.39
N THR A 42 12.43 5.61 -22.51
CA THR A 42 11.04 5.36 -22.91
C THR A 42 10.29 4.54 -21.87
N ILE A 43 10.89 3.45 -21.38
CA ILE A 43 10.27 2.60 -20.33
C ILE A 43 10.10 3.41 -19.03
N SER A 44 11.11 4.20 -18.62
CA SER A 44 11.01 5.00 -17.40
C SER A 44 9.91 6.06 -17.46
N CYS A 45 9.74 6.72 -18.62
CA CYS A 45 8.67 7.69 -18.85
C CYS A 45 7.30 7.03 -18.86
N LEU A 46 7.18 5.83 -19.46
CA LEU A 46 5.93 5.07 -19.46
C LEU A 46 5.52 4.64 -18.05
N LEU A 47 6.47 4.15 -17.24
CA LEU A 47 6.22 3.79 -15.85
C LEU A 47 5.83 5.02 -15.01
N LEU A 48 6.49 6.16 -15.22
CA LEU A 48 6.15 7.41 -14.54
C LEU A 48 4.75 7.90 -14.92
N LYS A 49 4.41 7.86 -16.21
CA LYS A 49 3.07 8.20 -16.70
C LYS A 49 2.02 7.28 -16.08
N ALA A 50 2.25 5.96 -16.12
CA ALA A 50 1.35 4.97 -15.53
C ALA A 50 1.12 5.21 -14.03
N ASN A 51 2.19 5.58 -13.31
CA ASN A 51 2.19 5.91 -11.89
C ASN A 51 1.33 7.15 -11.57
N PHE A 52 1.40 8.19 -12.40
CA PHE A 52 0.58 9.41 -12.25
C PHE A 52 -0.88 9.21 -12.65
N SER A 53 -1.14 8.38 -13.66
CA SER A 53 -2.52 8.05 -14.08
C SER A 53 -3.20 7.02 -13.18
N HIS A 54 -2.55 6.57 -12.11
CA HIS A 54 -3.04 5.50 -11.23
C HIS A 54 -3.54 4.26 -11.99
N ILE A 55 -2.86 3.91 -13.09
CA ILE A 55 -3.25 2.75 -13.90
C ILE A 55 -2.98 1.48 -13.09
N SER A 56 -4.04 0.73 -12.88
CA SER A 56 -4.04 -0.54 -12.17
C SER A 56 -4.87 -1.52 -12.96
N VAL A 57 -4.37 -2.75 -13.08
CA VAL A 57 -5.07 -3.83 -13.77
C VAL A 57 -5.83 -4.62 -12.72
N SER A 58 -7.16 -4.51 -12.73
CA SER A 58 -8.05 -5.33 -11.90
C SER A 58 -8.71 -6.40 -12.78
N GLY A 59 -8.47 -7.67 -12.48
CA GLY A 59 -9.07 -8.79 -13.20
C GLY A 59 -8.51 -9.05 -14.61
N GLY A 60 -9.06 -10.05 -15.28
CA GLY A 60 -8.62 -10.53 -16.59
C GLY A 60 -7.45 -11.52 -16.55
N ASP A 61 -7.06 -12.02 -17.71
CA ASP A 61 -6.04 -13.07 -17.85
C ASP A 61 -4.67 -12.62 -17.35
N LEU A 62 -4.31 -11.35 -17.57
CA LEU A 62 -3.05 -10.77 -17.11
C LEU A 62 -2.95 -10.76 -15.58
N TYR A 63 -4.02 -10.36 -14.88
CA TYR A 63 -4.07 -10.35 -13.42
C TYR A 63 -3.96 -11.76 -12.84
N ASN A 64 -4.74 -12.70 -13.40
CA ASN A 64 -4.73 -14.10 -12.98
C ASN A 64 -3.38 -14.75 -13.22
N PHE A 65 -2.75 -14.47 -14.38
CA PHE A 65 -1.40 -14.92 -14.69
C PHE A 65 -0.38 -14.37 -13.68
N ILE A 66 -0.48 -13.08 -13.31
CA ILE A 66 0.41 -12.44 -12.34
C ILE A 66 0.32 -13.09 -10.96
N ILE A 67 -0.88 -13.36 -10.49
CA ILE A 67 -1.08 -13.91 -9.15
C ILE A 67 -0.81 -15.40 -9.09
N SER A 68 -1.11 -16.15 -10.15
CA SER A 68 -0.85 -17.59 -10.21
C SER A 68 0.64 -17.91 -10.35
N ASN A 69 1.40 -17.09 -11.09
CA ASN A 69 2.80 -17.35 -11.44
C ASN A 69 3.77 -16.33 -10.84
N ARG A 70 3.59 -16.00 -9.54
CA ARG A 70 4.40 -14.97 -8.85
C ARG A 70 5.90 -15.21 -8.97
N ALA A 71 6.36 -16.44 -8.77
CA ALA A 71 7.78 -16.80 -8.82
C ALA A 71 8.37 -16.60 -10.22
N THR A 72 7.69 -17.11 -11.26
CA THR A 72 8.13 -16.98 -12.66
C THR A 72 8.24 -15.53 -13.09
N ILE A 73 7.28 -14.70 -12.68
CA ILE A 73 7.24 -13.28 -13.01
C ILE A 73 8.34 -12.52 -12.29
N GLN A 74 8.61 -12.85 -11.02
CA GLN A 74 9.73 -12.26 -10.29
C GLN A 74 11.07 -12.57 -10.95
N ILE A 75 11.28 -13.80 -11.45
CA ILE A 75 12.48 -14.18 -12.21
C ILE A 75 12.59 -13.38 -13.51
N ALA A 76 11.50 -13.30 -14.28
CA ALA A 76 11.47 -12.54 -15.54
C ALA A 76 11.79 -11.04 -15.30
N ILE A 77 11.23 -10.46 -14.24
CA ILE A 77 11.47 -9.06 -13.87
C ILE A 77 12.93 -8.86 -13.47
N GLN A 78 13.53 -9.79 -12.73
CA GLN A 78 14.93 -9.69 -12.35
C GLN A 78 15.85 -9.72 -13.58
N LEU A 79 15.55 -10.56 -14.58
CA LEU A 79 16.31 -10.62 -15.83
C LEU A 79 16.20 -9.32 -16.62
N ILE A 80 14.98 -8.82 -16.83
CA ILE A 80 14.73 -7.56 -17.55
C ILE A 80 15.40 -6.39 -16.83
N SER A 81 15.23 -6.33 -15.51
CA SER A 81 15.79 -5.28 -14.66
C SER A 81 17.31 -5.24 -14.72
N THR A 82 17.95 -6.42 -14.65
CA THR A 82 19.42 -6.52 -14.74
C THR A 82 19.90 -6.08 -16.11
N GLY A 83 19.19 -6.42 -17.19
CA GLY A 83 19.50 -5.96 -18.54
C GLY A 83 19.39 -4.43 -18.69
N LEU A 84 18.31 -3.82 -18.18
CA LEU A 84 18.12 -2.36 -18.23
C LEU A 84 19.14 -1.61 -17.37
N GLY A 85 19.44 -2.13 -16.18
CA GLY A 85 20.50 -1.60 -15.32
C GLY A 85 21.88 -1.70 -15.97
N PHE A 86 22.17 -2.81 -16.64
CA PHE A 86 23.42 -3.01 -17.38
C PHE A 86 23.58 -1.98 -18.50
N ILE A 87 22.52 -1.63 -19.24
CA ILE A 87 22.56 -0.60 -20.28
C ILE A 87 22.97 0.77 -19.68
N GLN A 88 22.40 1.16 -18.54
CA GLN A 88 22.74 2.42 -17.87
C GLN A 88 24.19 2.41 -17.36
N THR A 89 24.60 1.32 -16.73
CA THR A 89 25.97 1.14 -16.25
C THR A 89 26.98 1.16 -17.40
N ALA A 90 26.69 0.51 -18.53
CA ALA A 90 27.53 0.53 -19.73
C ALA A 90 27.66 1.94 -20.32
N ALA A 91 26.59 2.74 -20.30
CA ALA A 91 26.65 4.14 -20.72
C ALA A 91 27.54 4.98 -19.79
N MET A 92 27.43 4.80 -18.48
CA MET A 92 28.28 5.48 -17.48
C MET A 92 29.76 5.08 -17.66
N SER A 93 30.05 3.79 -17.82
CA SER A 93 31.39 3.29 -18.11
C SER A 93 31.98 3.87 -19.39
N ARG A 94 31.18 4.01 -20.46
CA ARG A 94 31.63 4.65 -21.70
C ARG A 94 31.92 6.14 -21.52
N LEU A 95 31.12 6.88 -20.75
CA LEU A 95 31.42 8.27 -20.44
C LEU A 95 32.76 8.42 -19.72
N ILE A 96 33.04 7.54 -18.75
CA ILE A 96 34.33 7.53 -18.05
C ILE A 96 35.45 7.23 -19.03
N ASN A 97 35.31 6.19 -19.85
CA ASN A 97 36.31 5.83 -20.87
C ASN A 97 36.58 7.02 -21.81
N TYR A 98 35.55 7.73 -22.27
CA TYR A 98 35.73 8.90 -23.12
C TYR A 98 36.44 10.06 -22.39
N ALA A 99 36.09 10.31 -21.13
CA ALA A 99 36.71 11.35 -20.33
C ALA A 99 38.19 11.05 -20.03
N THR A 100 38.53 9.80 -19.70
CA THR A 100 39.89 9.37 -19.39
C THR A 100 40.78 9.33 -20.62
N ARG A 101 40.27 8.91 -21.80
CA ARG A 101 41.01 9.01 -23.06
C ARG A 101 41.40 10.44 -23.41
N ILE A 102 40.46 11.38 -23.28
CA ILE A 102 40.74 12.82 -23.51
C ILE A 102 41.75 13.36 -22.47
N HIS A 103 41.79 12.79 -21.27
CA HIS A 103 42.79 13.18 -20.27
C HIS A 103 44.18 12.62 -20.60
N LEU A 104 44.24 11.35 -20.98
CA LEU A 104 45.48 10.64 -21.32
C LEU A 104 46.16 11.24 -22.55
N SER A 105 45.39 11.79 -23.50
CA SER A 105 45.93 12.50 -24.65
C SER A 105 46.62 13.82 -24.30
N ARG A 106 46.30 14.41 -23.14
CA ARG A 106 46.83 15.72 -22.72
C ARG A 106 47.93 15.63 -21.67
N LYS A 107 47.94 14.57 -20.85
CA LYS A 107 48.85 14.42 -19.71
C LYS A 107 49.31 12.97 -19.55
N SER A 108 50.57 12.79 -19.16
CA SER A 108 51.09 11.48 -18.74
C SER A 108 50.53 11.10 -17.37
N VAL A 109 50.16 9.82 -17.21
CA VAL A 109 49.43 9.32 -16.03
C VAL A 109 50.22 8.15 -15.42
N PRO A 110 50.31 8.03 -14.08
CA PRO A 110 50.92 6.88 -13.44
C PRO A 110 50.07 5.62 -13.64
N ILE A 111 50.74 4.47 -13.73
CA ILE A 111 50.11 3.17 -14.01
C ILE A 111 49.03 2.77 -12.99
N GLU A 112 49.18 3.18 -11.72
CA GLU A 112 48.19 2.93 -10.67
C GLU A 112 46.84 3.62 -10.95
N ILE A 113 46.88 4.83 -11.52
CA ILE A 113 45.67 5.59 -11.90
C ILE A 113 45.06 5.00 -13.17
N LEU A 114 45.90 4.53 -14.10
CA LEU A 114 45.43 3.85 -15.31
C LEU A 114 44.70 2.54 -14.97
N ASN A 115 45.22 1.77 -14.00
CA ASN A 115 44.56 0.56 -13.49
C ASN A 115 43.23 0.89 -12.80
N LEU A 116 43.15 1.99 -12.05
CA LEU A 116 41.89 2.48 -11.50
C LEU A 116 40.89 2.83 -12.61
N TRP A 117 41.30 3.60 -13.62
CA TRP A 117 40.45 3.95 -14.75
C TRP A 117 39.96 2.74 -15.53
N ASN A 118 40.82 1.74 -15.72
CA ASN A 118 40.43 0.48 -16.36
C ASN A 118 39.36 -0.25 -15.52
N GLY A 119 39.55 -0.34 -14.20
CA GLY A 119 38.55 -0.91 -13.29
C GLY A 119 37.22 -0.15 -13.31
N LEU A 120 37.25 1.19 -13.38
CA LEU A 120 36.03 2.01 -13.49
C LEU A 120 35.28 1.77 -14.81
N CYS A 121 36.02 1.63 -15.93
CA CYS A 121 35.43 1.37 -17.25
C CYS A 121 34.85 -0.04 -17.35
N LEU A 122 35.54 -1.04 -16.82
CA LEU A 122 35.11 -2.45 -16.85
C LEU A 122 34.11 -2.80 -15.74
N VAL A 123 33.92 -1.91 -14.76
CA VAL A 123 33.12 -2.15 -13.54
C VAL A 123 33.60 -3.45 -12.85
N SER A 124 34.92 -3.61 -12.76
CA SER A 124 35.55 -4.81 -12.20
C SER A 124 36.45 -4.46 -11.02
N LEU A 125 36.45 -5.33 -10.01
CA LEU A 125 37.31 -5.18 -8.84
C LEU A 125 38.70 -5.71 -9.15
N ASN A 126 39.71 -4.86 -8.95
CA ASN A 126 41.10 -5.28 -9.01
C ASN A 126 41.72 -5.17 -7.61
N TRP A 127 41.83 -6.32 -6.95
CA TRP A 127 42.36 -6.44 -5.58
C TRP A 127 43.86 -6.14 -5.47
N SER A 128 44.58 -6.03 -6.60
CA SER A 128 45.99 -5.64 -6.61
C SER A 128 46.24 -4.14 -6.38
N LEU A 129 45.19 -3.32 -6.39
CA LEU A 129 45.28 -1.87 -6.15
C LEU A 129 45.50 -1.55 -4.66
N LYS A 130 46.27 -0.49 -4.40
CA LYS A 130 46.41 0.08 -3.05
C LYS A 130 45.04 0.50 -2.51
N LEU A 131 44.82 0.32 -1.20
CA LEU A 131 43.56 0.65 -0.50
C LEU A 131 42.96 2.01 -0.88
N ARG A 132 43.79 3.05 -1.02
CA ARG A 132 43.36 4.41 -1.44
C ARG A 132 42.60 4.47 -2.77
N TYR A 133 42.87 3.54 -3.70
CA TYR A 133 42.21 3.44 -5.00
C TYR A 133 41.20 2.30 -5.05
N LEU A 134 41.33 1.31 -4.16
CA LEU A 134 40.36 0.22 -4.03
C LEU A 134 39.02 0.73 -3.47
N PHE A 135 39.03 1.58 -2.44
CA PHE A 135 37.79 2.13 -1.86
C PHE A 135 36.89 2.87 -2.88
N PRO A 136 37.39 3.82 -3.69
CA PRO A 136 36.56 4.47 -4.70
C PRO A 136 36.11 3.49 -5.80
N LEU A 137 36.89 2.46 -6.12
CA LEU A 137 36.49 1.43 -7.09
C LEU A 137 35.35 0.55 -6.54
N VAL A 138 35.42 0.14 -5.28
CA VAL A 138 34.33 -0.60 -4.61
C VAL A 138 33.07 0.24 -4.54
N ALA A 139 33.19 1.52 -4.16
CA ALA A 139 32.06 2.45 -4.16
C ALA A 139 31.45 2.61 -5.56
N TRP A 140 32.27 2.70 -6.60
CA TRP A 140 31.80 2.75 -7.98
C TRP A 140 31.04 1.49 -8.40
N VAL A 141 31.59 0.30 -8.14
CA VAL A 141 30.91 -0.97 -8.43
C VAL A 141 29.58 -1.06 -7.70
N ALA A 142 29.52 -0.62 -6.43
CA ALA A 142 28.28 -0.57 -5.67
C ALA A 142 27.26 0.42 -6.29
N ILE A 143 27.69 1.61 -6.70
CA ILE A 143 26.83 2.60 -7.38
C ILE A 143 26.27 2.01 -8.68
N CYS A 144 27.09 1.31 -9.46
CA CYS A 144 26.68 0.65 -10.71
C CYS A 144 25.71 -0.53 -10.52
N ALA A 145 25.57 -1.06 -9.30
CA ALA A 145 24.59 -2.10 -8.97
C ALA A 145 23.20 -1.52 -8.62
N ILE A 146 23.12 -0.26 -8.16
CA ILE A 146 21.87 0.41 -7.76
C ILE A 146 20.82 0.42 -8.89
N PRO A 147 21.17 0.77 -10.16
CA PRO A 147 20.21 0.78 -11.25
C PRO A 147 19.42 -0.51 -11.40
N ALA A 148 20.07 -1.67 -11.31
CA ALA A 148 19.42 -2.98 -11.44
C ALA A 148 18.45 -3.27 -10.27
N GLY A 149 18.74 -2.77 -9.06
CA GLY A 149 17.79 -2.87 -7.94
C GLY A 149 16.58 -1.95 -8.12
N LEU A 150 16.81 -0.71 -8.57
CA LEU A 150 15.75 0.27 -8.79
C LEU A 150 14.79 -0.16 -9.91
N TRP A 151 15.32 -0.69 -11.01
CA TRP A 151 14.50 -1.25 -12.10
C TRP A 151 13.63 -2.42 -11.62
N ALA A 152 14.15 -3.27 -10.73
CA ALA A 152 13.41 -4.42 -10.22
C ALA A 152 12.23 -3.91 -9.38
N GLY A 153 12.48 -2.97 -8.46
CA GLY A 153 11.42 -2.34 -7.66
C GLY A 153 10.41 -1.51 -8.47
N ALA A 154 10.84 -0.90 -9.58
CA ALA A 154 9.98 -0.09 -10.45
C ALA A 154 9.08 -0.93 -11.38
N ILE A 155 9.49 -2.15 -11.74
CA ILE A 155 8.71 -3.04 -12.61
C ILE A 155 7.87 -4.03 -11.80
N THR A 156 8.29 -4.38 -10.58
CA THR A 156 7.63 -5.43 -9.77
C THR A 156 6.14 -5.15 -9.59
N PRO A 157 5.24 -6.08 -9.97
CA PRO A 157 3.82 -5.93 -9.74
C PRO A 157 3.53 -5.98 -8.24
N VAL A 158 2.87 -4.93 -7.74
CA VAL A 158 2.43 -4.80 -6.36
C VAL A 158 0.91 -4.93 -6.33
N VAL A 159 0.40 -5.76 -5.41
CA VAL A 159 -1.04 -5.87 -5.17
C VAL A 159 -1.51 -4.59 -4.49
N THR A 160 -2.47 -3.92 -5.11
CA THR A 160 -3.11 -2.70 -4.63
C THR A 160 -4.63 -2.89 -4.60
N LYS A 161 -5.34 -1.94 -4.01
CA LYS A 161 -6.80 -1.90 -4.03
C LYS A 161 -7.27 -0.79 -4.93
N THR A 162 -8.37 -1.01 -5.64
CA THR A 162 -9.04 0.01 -6.45
C THR A 162 -10.53 0.03 -6.13
N SER A 163 -11.12 1.22 -6.09
CA SER A 163 -12.57 1.39 -5.90
C SER A 163 -13.29 1.30 -7.25
N ARG A 164 -14.39 0.55 -7.28
CA ARG A 164 -15.33 0.48 -8.39
C ARG A 164 -16.72 0.78 -7.87
N GLU A 165 -17.46 1.60 -8.58
CA GLU A 165 -18.85 1.90 -8.24
C GLU A 165 -19.76 0.74 -8.63
N THR A 166 -20.68 0.41 -7.72
CA THR A 166 -21.75 -0.57 -7.90
C THR A 166 -22.96 -0.11 -7.06
N SER A 167 -24.02 -0.88 -7.04
CA SER A 167 -25.21 -0.58 -6.25
C SER A 167 -25.64 -1.80 -5.44
N ILE A 168 -26.25 -1.57 -4.29
CA ILE A 168 -26.91 -2.62 -3.48
C ILE A 168 -28.31 -2.15 -3.08
N GLN A 169 -29.16 -3.10 -2.70
CA GLN A 169 -30.46 -2.81 -2.12
C GLN A 169 -30.36 -2.72 -0.60
N VAL A 170 -30.87 -1.64 -0.03
CA VAL A 170 -30.98 -1.42 1.43
C VAL A 170 -32.46 -1.30 1.81
N PRO A 171 -32.84 -1.58 3.07
CA PRO A 171 -34.23 -1.57 3.46
C PRO A 171 -34.84 -0.18 3.39
N GLN A 172 -36.12 -0.14 3.05
CA GLN A 172 -36.97 1.02 3.13
C GLN A 172 -38.16 0.72 4.05
N TYR A 173 -38.73 1.77 4.64
CA TYR A 173 -39.78 1.67 5.66
C TYR A 173 -41.05 2.39 5.19
N GLY A 174 -41.33 2.36 3.89
CA GLY A 174 -42.52 2.96 3.31
C GLY A 174 -43.77 2.15 3.64
N ASN A 175 -43.63 0.82 3.71
CA ASN A 175 -44.72 -0.08 4.11
C ASN A 175 -44.46 -0.75 5.48
N MET A 176 -45.15 -0.27 6.51
CA MET A 176 -45.04 -0.78 7.88
C MET A 176 -46.20 -1.68 8.31
N THR A 177 -47.11 -2.07 7.40
CA THR A 177 -48.34 -2.82 7.78
C THR A 177 -48.07 -4.20 8.36
N SER A 178 -46.86 -4.72 8.15
CA SER A 178 -46.40 -6.04 8.61
C SER A 178 -45.73 -6.00 9.98
N VAL A 179 -45.32 -4.82 10.48
CA VAL A 179 -44.88 -4.64 11.88
C VAL A 179 -46.13 -4.52 12.73
N ARG A 180 -46.52 -5.63 13.33
CA ARG A 180 -47.72 -5.73 14.18
C ARG A 180 -47.42 -6.12 15.63
N GLU A 181 -46.16 -6.42 15.95
CA GLU A 181 -45.82 -6.99 17.25
C GLU A 181 -46.01 -5.95 18.38
N TRP A 182 -46.89 -6.29 19.32
CA TRP A 182 -46.95 -5.69 20.64
C TRP A 182 -46.88 -6.82 21.69
N PRO A 183 -46.09 -6.68 22.77
CA PRO A 183 -45.85 -7.75 23.76
C PRO A 183 -47.09 -8.39 24.38
N SER A 184 -48.24 -7.71 24.37
CA SER A 184 -49.48 -8.21 24.97
C SER A 184 -50.45 -8.87 23.97
N GLU A 185 -50.12 -8.96 22.67
CA GLU A 185 -51.00 -9.56 21.66
C GLU A 185 -50.57 -11.00 21.33
N ILE A 186 -51.11 -11.97 22.07
CA ILE A 186 -51.00 -13.40 21.74
C ILE A 186 -51.72 -13.66 20.40
N ASP A 187 -51.13 -14.46 19.51
CA ASP A 187 -51.61 -14.76 18.13
C ASP A 187 -51.60 -13.61 17.10
N SER A 188 -51.00 -12.45 17.42
CA SER A 188 -50.81 -11.32 16.49
C SER A 188 -49.37 -11.25 15.94
N SER A 189 -48.70 -12.40 15.80
CA SER A 189 -47.32 -12.42 15.31
C SER A 189 -47.26 -11.95 13.85
N GLY A 190 -46.34 -11.02 13.58
CA GLY A 190 -46.04 -10.56 12.22
C GLY A 190 -45.45 -11.70 11.36
N PRO A 191 -45.51 -11.58 10.03
CA PRO A 191 -45.10 -12.66 9.13
C PRO A 191 -43.63 -13.05 9.35
N ALA A 192 -43.34 -14.33 9.14
CA ALA A 192 -42.01 -14.91 9.25
C ALA A 192 -41.67 -15.73 7.99
N LEU A 193 -40.41 -15.68 7.58
CA LEU A 193 -39.88 -16.39 6.42
C LEU A 193 -38.60 -17.13 6.82
N ARG A 194 -38.52 -18.41 6.46
CA ARG A 194 -37.31 -19.21 6.61
C ARG A 194 -36.81 -19.64 5.24
N ASN A 195 -35.56 -19.34 4.93
CA ASN A 195 -34.90 -19.74 3.69
C ASN A 195 -33.41 -20.08 3.94
N GLU A 196 -32.65 -20.31 2.88
CA GLU A 196 -31.21 -20.61 2.97
C GLU A 196 -30.40 -19.46 3.60
N LYS A 197 -30.82 -18.21 3.34
CA LYS A 197 -30.18 -17.00 3.87
C LYS A 197 -30.45 -16.78 5.35
N GLY A 198 -31.48 -17.37 5.93
CA GLY A 198 -31.74 -17.33 7.38
C GLY A 198 -33.21 -17.41 7.77
N PHE A 199 -33.49 -17.01 9.00
CA PHE A 199 -34.83 -16.81 9.53
C PHE A 199 -35.10 -15.32 9.66
N PHE A 200 -36.19 -14.85 9.07
CA PHE A 200 -36.59 -13.44 9.05
C PHE A 200 -38.00 -13.33 9.62
N THR A 201 -38.26 -12.29 10.42
CA THR A 201 -39.56 -12.13 11.06
C THR A 201 -39.83 -10.68 11.42
N TYR A 202 -41.09 -10.29 11.36
CA TYR A 202 -41.59 -9.05 11.95
C TYR A 202 -41.90 -9.17 13.45
N SER A 203 -41.63 -10.33 14.05
CA SER A 203 -41.74 -10.55 15.50
C SER A 203 -40.40 -10.95 16.15
N PRO A 204 -39.31 -10.17 15.95
CA PRO A 204 -38.00 -10.54 16.47
C PRO A 204 -37.94 -10.54 17.99
N GLY A 205 -38.80 -9.77 18.69
CA GLY A 205 -38.82 -9.71 20.15
C GLY A 205 -39.16 -11.05 20.79
N VAL A 206 -40.19 -11.73 20.28
CA VAL A 206 -40.57 -13.08 20.74
C VAL A 206 -39.68 -14.17 20.14
N LEU A 207 -39.42 -14.14 18.82
CA LEU A 207 -38.80 -15.27 18.14
C LEU A 207 -37.27 -15.32 18.27
N PHE A 208 -36.61 -14.20 18.59
CA PHE A 208 -35.18 -14.14 18.86
C PHE A 208 -34.84 -13.97 20.34
N GLN A 209 -35.77 -14.24 21.26
CA GLN A 209 -35.57 -14.04 22.71
C GLN A 209 -34.24 -14.65 23.24
N GLY A 210 -33.87 -15.85 22.79
CA GLY A 210 -32.59 -16.48 23.17
C GLY A 210 -31.36 -15.75 22.62
N LEU A 211 -31.42 -15.24 21.40
CA LEU A 211 -30.33 -14.48 20.77
C LEU A 211 -30.22 -13.08 21.38
N LEU A 212 -31.34 -12.44 21.67
CA LEU A 212 -31.41 -11.16 22.37
C LEU A 212 -30.86 -11.28 23.79
N SER A 213 -31.15 -12.38 24.48
CA SER A 213 -30.56 -12.70 25.78
C SER A 213 -29.02 -12.75 25.72
N ASN A 214 -28.46 -13.39 24.70
CA ASN A 214 -27.01 -13.42 24.46
C ASN A 214 -26.45 -12.05 24.02
N CYS A 215 -27.25 -11.25 23.32
CA CYS A 215 -26.88 -9.88 22.98
C CYS A 215 -26.68 -9.03 24.24
N LEU A 216 -27.57 -9.18 25.21
CA LEU A 216 -27.52 -8.47 26.49
C LEU A 216 -26.29 -8.83 27.31
N SER A 217 -25.92 -10.11 27.40
CA SER A 217 -24.72 -10.55 28.12
C SER A 217 -23.43 -10.05 27.46
N SER A 218 -23.40 -10.02 26.12
CA SER A 218 -22.23 -9.60 25.34
C SER A 218 -22.14 -8.08 25.10
N ALA A 219 -23.05 -7.27 25.64
CA ALA A 219 -23.12 -5.83 25.38
C ALA A 219 -21.85 -5.09 25.84
N THR A 220 -21.28 -5.49 26.96
CA THR A 220 -20.06 -4.90 27.54
C THR A 220 -18.92 -5.90 27.52
N THR A 221 -17.81 -5.54 26.87
CA THR A 221 -16.63 -6.42 26.77
C THR A 221 -15.76 -6.31 28.01
N THR A 222 -15.19 -7.43 28.46
CA THR A 222 -14.36 -7.49 29.68
C THR A 222 -13.01 -6.78 29.55
N ASN A 223 -12.56 -6.52 28.32
CA ASN A 223 -11.28 -5.92 27.96
C ASN A 223 -11.40 -4.50 27.38
N GLY A 224 -12.62 -3.94 27.30
CA GLY A 224 -12.86 -2.62 26.68
C GLY A 224 -12.70 -2.58 25.15
N ALA A 225 -12.50 -3.74 24.49
CA ALA A 225 -12.48 -3.80 23.03
C ALA A 225 -13.89 -3.58 22.44
N PRO A 226 -14.01 -3.16 21.16
CA PRO A 226 -15.31 -3.09 20.50
C PRO A 226 -16.04 -4.44 20.58
N ARG A 227 -17.33 -4.39 20.90
CA ARG A 227 -18.21 -5.56 20.95
C ARG A 227 -18.19 -6.29 19.62
N GLN A 228 -18.10 -7.62 19.65
CA GLN A 228 -18.24 -8.45 18.45
C GLN A 228 -19.49 -9.29 18.57
N HIS A 229 -20.40 -9.17 17.62
CA HIS A 229 -21.65 -9.94 17.63
C HIS A 229 -22.06 -10.35 16.22
N ALA A 230 -22.52 -11.60 16.09
CA ALA A 230 -22.98 -12.14 14.82
C ALA A 230 -24.39 -11.63 14.49
N ARG A 231 -24.68 -11.57 13.20
CA ARG A 231 -26.05 -11.37 12.71
C ARG A 231 -26.93 -12.59 13.04
N TYR A 232 -28.24 -12.38 13.06
CA TYR A 232 -29.24 -13.44 13.34
C TYR A 232 -29.63 -14.25 12.09
N ASP A 233 -28.91 -14.07 10.98
CA ASP A 233 -29.09 -14.79 9.72
C ASP A 233 -27.91 -15.75 9.45
N ASN A 234 -27.98 -16.47 8.31
CA ASN A 234 -26.96 -17.43 7.92
C ASN A 234 -25.82 -16.82 7.09
N SER A 235 -25.72 -15.49 6.98
CA SER A 235 -24.68 -14.83 6.19
C SER A 235 -23.27 -15.02 6.76
N LYS A 236 -23.19 -15.31 8.07
CA LYS A 236 -21.96 -15.47 8.87
C LYS A 236 -21.15 -14.18 9.00
N PHE A 237 -21.76 -13.02 8.77
CA PHE A 237 -21.13 -11.72 9.05
C PHE A 237 -21.24 -11.35 10.53
N ILE A 238 -20.22 -10.64 11.01
CA ILE A 238 -20.07 -10.21 12.40
C ILE A 238 -19.91 -8.68 12.41
N TYR A 239 -20.64 -8.01 13.28
CA TYR A 239 -20.44 -6.60 13.57
C TYR A 239 -19.25 -6.40 14.51
N LEU A 240 -18.42 -5.41 14.19
CA LEU A 240 -17.36 -4.90 15.06
C LEU A 240 -17.80 -3.54 15.61
N GLY A 241 -18.24 -3.52 16.86
CA GLY A 241 -18.82 -2.36 17.53
C GLY A 241 -20.35 -2.43 17.57
N ARG A 242 -20.99 -1.26 17.46
CA ARG A 242 -22.45 -1.13 17.42
C ARG A 242 -22.95 -1.21 15.97
N SER A 243 -24.11 -1.81 15.75
CA SER A 243 -24.74 -1.85 14.43
C SER A 243 -25.63 -0.63 14.14
N PHE A 244 -26.11 0.10 15.16
CA PHE A 244 -27.02 1.25 15.02
C PHE A 244 -28.31 0.96 14.22
N GLY A 245 -28.68 -0.31 14.10
CA GLY A 245 -29.81 -0.72 13.26
C GLY A 245 -29.55 -0.70 11.75
N VAL A 246 -28.32 -0.49 11.29
CA VAL A 246 -27.93 -0.46 9.87
C VAL A 246 -27.03 -1.64 9.51
N GLY A 247 -26.81 -1.87 8.22
CA GLY A 247 -25.99 -2.99 7.77
C GLY A 247 -26.79 -4.28 7.51
N GLY A 248 -28.12 -4.23 7.59
CA GLY A 248 -29.00 -5.40 7.45
C GLY A 248 -29.04 -6.03 6.06
N SER A 249 -28.57 -5.33 5.01
CA SER A 249 -28.52 -5.84 3.64
C SER A 249 -27.29 -6.68 3.32
N VAL A 250 -26.22 -6.55 4.11
CA VAL A 250 -24.95 -7.26 3.92
C VAL A 250 -25.18 -8.77 3.96
N GLY A 251 -24.67 -9.53 3.00
CA GLY A 251 -24.89 -10.98 2.95
C GLY A 251 -26.29 -11.41 2.49
N LEU A 252 -27.22 -10.48 2.24
CA LEU A 252 -28.58 -10.78 1.80
C LEU A 252 -28.86 -10.29 0.37
N MET A 253 -28.46 -9.07 0.03
CA MET A 253 -28.77 -8.41 -1.26
C MET A 253 -27.51 -8.02 -2.06
N ASP A 254 -26.38 -8.67 -1.77
CA ASP A 254 -25.06 -8.37 -2.32
C ASP A 254 -24.41 -9.58 -3.03
N ASP A 255 -25.21 -10.54 -3.48
CA ASP A 255 -24.72 -11.78 -4.13
C ASP A 255 -23.78 -11.51 -5.32
N HIS A 256 -24.02 -10.43 -6.08
CA HIS A 256 -23.14 -10.02 -7.21
C HIS A 256 -21.76 -9.56 -6.74
N ILE A 257 -21.65 -9.02 -5.52
CA ILE A 257 -20.38 -8.63 -4.91
C ILE A 257 -19.72 -9.84 -4.28
N LEU A 258 -20.47 -10.68 -3.57
CA LEU A 258 -19.97 -11.89 -2.91
C LEU A 258 -19.41 -12.93 -3.90
N ASN A 259 -20.04 -13.05 -5.08
CA ASN A 259 -19.57 -13.94 -6.14
C ASN A 259 -18.34 -13.42 -6.88
N ASN A 260 -17.95 -12.16 -6.66
CA ASN A 260 -16.77 -11.58 -7.29
C ASN A 260 -15.50 -11.92 -6.50
N THR A 261 -14.67 -12.82 -7.04
CA THR A 261 -13.41 -13.25 -6.43
C THR A 261 -12.38 -12.13 -6.26
N LEU A 262 -12.55 -11.01 -6.98
CA LEU A 262 -11.68 -9.85 -6.87
C LEU A 262 -12.14 -8.89 -5.78
N ALA A 263 -13.39 -8.97 -5.32
CA ALA A 263 -13.92 -8.09 -4.30
C ALA A 263 -13.27 -8.41 -2.94
N THR A 264 -12.76 -7.37 -2.28
CA THR A 264 -12.15 -7.48 -0.94
C THR A 264 -13.05 -6.91 0.15
N GLY A 265 -13.96 -6.02 -0.23
CA GLY A 265 -14.84 -5.29 0.67
C GLY A 265 -15.63 -4.24 -0.09
N TYR A 266 -16.61 -3.62 0.56
CA TYR A 266 -17.38 -2.54 -0.02
C TYR A 266 -17.90 -1.60 1.06
N THR A 267 -18.21 -0.36 0.68
CA THR A 267 -18.70 0.67 1.61
C THR A 267 -19.90 1.39 1.02
N TYR A 268 -20.91 1.66 1.84
CA TYR A 268 -22.12 2.37 1.44
C TYR A 268 -22.71 3.14 2.62
N GLN A 269 -23.65 4.05 2.32
CA GLN A 269 -24.29 4.87 3.34
C GLN A 269 -25.72 4.41 3.62
N GLU A 270 -26.09 4.37 4.88
CA GLU A 270 -27.41 3.95 5.34
C GLU A 270 -27.88 4.88 6.46
N VAL A 271 -29.18 5.19 6.47
CA VAL A 271 -29.79 5.97 7.55
C VAL A 271 -30.27 4.99 8.61
N GLY A 272 -29.95 5.28 9.87
CA GLY A 272 -30.39 4.49 11.01
C GLY A 272 -30.63 5.36 12.24
N TYR A 273 -30.70 4.75 13.41
CA TYR A 273 -30.90 5.46 14.66
C TYR A 273 -29.66 5.40 15.55
N ALA A 274 -29.09 6.55 15.85
CA ALA A 274 -28.15 6.70 16.95
C ALA A 274 -28.92 6.60 18.26
N THR A 275 -29.12 5.37 18.74
CA THR A 275 -29.90 5.12 19.96
C THR A 275 -29.06 5.45 21.19
N GLN A 276 -29.63 6.26 22.07
CA GLN A 276 -29.03 6.60 23.36
C GLN A 276 -30.01 6.28 24.48
N THR A 277 -29.59 5.41 25.39
CA THR A 277 -30.36 5.02 26.57
C THR A 277 -29.75 5.65 27.81
N SER A 278 -30.59 6.16 28.70
CA SER A 278 -30.25 6.60 30.04
C SER A 278 -31.21 5.99 31.05
N CYS A 279 -30.70 5.39 32.13
CA CYS A 279 -31.52 4.74 33.15
C CYS A 279 -31.40 5.43 34.50
N ILE A 280 -32.50 5.43 35.27
CA ILE A 280 -32.58 5.97 36.63
C ILE A 280 -33.34 4.99 37.54
N TYR A 281 -33.04 4.99 38.84
CA TYR A 281 -33.96 4.42 39.83
C TYR A 281 -34.99 5.46 40.21
N ASN A 282 -36.26 5.13 40.00
CA ASN A 282 -37.37 5.99 40.38
C ASN A 282 -38.29 5.23 41.33
N SER A 283 -38.04 5.36 42.64
CA SER A 283 -38.86 4.74 43.68
C SER A 283 -40.32 5.21 43.68
N SER A 284 -40.63 6.32 43.01
CA SER A 284 -41.99 6.84 42.82
C SER A 284 -42.68 6.28 41.57
N THR A 285 -42.08 5.31 40.86
CA THR A 285 -42.69 4.67 39.70
C THR A 285 -43.99 3.94 40.09
N ASN A 286 -45.01 4.05 39.24
CA ASN A 286 -46.28 3.34 39.41
C ASN A 286 -46.24 1.93 38.79
N PHE A 287 -45.19 1.59 38.04
CA PHE A 287 -45.03 0.29 37.40
C PHE A 287 -44.47 -0.74 38.39
N ALA A 288 -45.27 -1.75 38.76
CA ALA A 288 -44.92 -2.76 39.75
C ALA A 288 -45.47 -4.14 39.41
N ILE A 289 -44.80 -5.19 39.90
CA ILE A 289 -45.30 -6.57 39.83
C ILE A 289 -46.30 -6.78 40.96
N LYS A 290 -47.46 -7.35 40.64
CA LYS A 290 -48.42 -7.86 41.61
C LYS A 290 -48.67 -9.35 41.36
N PRO A 291 -48.66 -10.19 42.40
CA PRO A 291 -48.99 -11.60 42.26
C PRO A 291 -50.46 -11.77 41.85
N ASP A 292 -50.72 -12.68 40.92
CA ASP A 292 -52.04 -13.01 40.38
C ASP A 292 -52.14 -14.55 40.19
N ASP A 293 -52.42 -15.25 41.29
CA ASP A 293 -52.38 -16.73 41.41
C ASP A 293 -51.05 -17.36 40.94
N GLU A 294 -51.07 -18.09 39.82
CA GLU A 294 -49.89 -18.74 39.21
C GLU A 294 -49.08 -17.81 38.30
N PHE A 295 -49.60 -16.60 38.06
CA PHE A 295 -49.02 -15.60 37.19
C PHE A 295 -48.64 -14.33 37.96
N PHE A 296 -47.79 -13.53 37.36
CA PHE A 296 -47.34 -12.26 37.93
C PHE A 296 -47.68 -11.14 36.96
N ALA A 297 -48.64 -10.31 37.36
CA ALA A 297 -49.09 -9.18 36.57
C ALA A 297 -48.20 -7.96 36.86
N ALA A 298 -47.41 -7.55 35.88
CA ALA A 298 -46.73 -6.27 35.89
C ALA A 298 -47.68 -5.20 35.38
N ARG A 299 -47.99 -4.23 36.23
CA ARG A 299 -48.94 -3.17 35.88
C ARG A 299 -48.58 -1.81 36.44
N GLY A 300 -48.93 -0.76 35.70
CA GLY A 300 -48.75 0.63 36.11
C GLY A 300 -48.49 1.57 34.95
N ARG A 301 -48.44 2.88 35.23
CA ARG A 301 -48.18 3.89 34.20
C ARG A 301 -46.68 4.18 34.04
N LEU A 302 -46.23 4.32 32.81
CA LEU A 302 -44.93 4.90 32.45
C LEU A 302 -45.10 6.39 32.08
N PRO A 303 -44.00 7.18 32.04
CA PRO A 303 -44.08 8.61 31.74
C PRO A 303 -44.72 8.97 30.39
N ASP A 304 -44.61 8.08 29.40
CA ASP A 304 -45.16 8.21 28.05
C ASP A 304 -46.46 7.39 27.82
N SER A 305 -47.02 6.80 28.87
CA SER A 305 -48.26 6.01 28.80
C SER A 305 -49.51 6.85 29.10
N ALA A 306 -50.50 6.89 28.20
CA ALA A 306 -51.83 7.41 28.51
C ALA A 306 -52.63 6.50 29.47
N PHE A 307 -52.46 5.18 29.37
CA PHE A 307 -53.17 4.19 30.17
C PHE A 307 -52.19 3.35 31.00
N PRO A 308 -52.63 2.72 32.10
CA PRO A 308 -51.77 1.76 32.80
C PRO A 308 -51.37 0.63 31.87
N GLU A 309 -50.07 0.39 31.76
CA GLU A 309 -49.52 -0.75 31.06
C GLU A 309 -49.79 -2.03 31.85
N PHE A 310 -49.94 -3.14 31.13
CA PHE A 310 -50.24 -4.44 31.71
C PHE A 310 -49.52 -5.54 30.93
N SER A 311 -48.81 -6.40 31.64
CA SER A 311 -48.15 -7.57 31.06
C SER A 311 -48.11 -8.69 32.08
N VAL A 312 -48.28 -9.93 31.63
CA VAL A 312 -48.35 -11.11 32.49
C VAL A 312 -47.11 -11.95 32.31
N TYR A 313 -46.47 -12.32 33.41
CA TYR A 313 -45.27 -13.14 33.45
C TYR A 313 -45.55 -14.46 34.17
N VAL A 314 -44.99 -15.54 33.63
CA VAL A 314 -44.96 -16.83 34.30
C VAL A 314 -43.76 -16.85 35.23
N GLY A 315 -43.98 -17.18 36.51
CA GLY A 315 -42.93 -17.24 37.50
C GLY A 315 -43.10 -18.43 38.44
N HIS A 316 -41.99 -19.03 38.86
CA HIS A 316 -42.00 -20.13 39.82
C HIS A 316 -41.89 -19.63 41.27
N GLY A 317 -42.68 -20.22 42.18
CA GLY A 317 -42.66 -19.90 43.61
C GLY A 317 -43.35 -18.58 43.96
N LYS A 318 -42.98 -17.94 45.07
CA LYS A 318 -43.56 -16.65 45.53
C LYS A 318 -43.06 -15.43 44.75
N GLY A 319 -42.63 -15.60 43.51
CA GLY A 319 -42.19 -14.51 42.63
C GLY A 319 -40.87 -13.83 42.99
N ALA A 320 -40.03 -14.50 43.77
CA ALA A 320 -38.73 -13.94 44.18
C ALA A 320 -37.81 -13.66 42.98
N ALA A 321 -37.78 -14.56 42.00
CA ALA A 321 -36.90 -14.50 40.84
C ALA A 321 -37.62 -14.05 39.55
N ILE A 322 -38.36 -12.95 39.62
CA ILE A 322 -39.09 -12.40 38.47
C ILE A 322 -38.56 -11.01 38.13
N VAL A 323 -38.43 -10.74 36.83
CA VAL A 323 -38.16 -9.41 36.28
C VAL A 323 -39.20 -9.17 35.20
N ALA A 324 -39.92 -8.06 35.34
CA ALA A 324 -40.96 -7.63 34.43
C ALA A 324 -40.59 -6.29 33.80
N ILE A 325 -40.98 -6.13 32.55
CA ILE A 325 -40.62 -4.97 31.74
C ILE A 325 -41.89 -4.40 31.13
N GLY A 326 -42.14 -3.13 31.39
CA GLY A 326 -43.23 -2.38 30.78
C GLY A 326 -42.67 -1.44 29.73
N VAL A 327 -43.40 -1.31 28.64
CA VAL A 327 -43.19 -0.29 27.60
C VAL A 327 -44.53 0.34 27.31
N ALA A 328 -44.55 1.63 26.97
CA ALA A 328 -45.80 2.31 26.72
C ALA A 328 -46.49 1.79 25.44
N ALA A 329 -47.72 1.25 25.55
CA ALA A 329 -48.51 0.76 24.41
C ALA A 329 -49.01 1.87 23.48
N GLN A 330 -48.89 3.11 23.92
CA GLN A 330 -49.22 4.24 23.08
C GLN A 330 -48.13 4.43 22.03
N LYS A 331 -48.56 4.45 20.75
CA LYS A 331 -47.71 4.87 19.65
C LYS A 331 -47.14 6.25 19.96
N PRO A 332 -45.81 6.43 19.91
CA PRO A 332 -45.27 7.77 20.03
C PRO A 332 -45.84 8.58 18.87
N GLY A 333 -46.35 9.77 19.15
CA GLY A 333 -46.54 10.76 18.09
C GLY A 333 -45.18 11.24 17.59
N VAL A 334 -44.95 12.55 17.62
CA VAL A 334 -43.66 13.18 17.26
C VAL A 334 -42.54 12.93 18.31
N LEU A 335 -42.80 12.16 19.36
CA LEU A 335 -41.86 11.97 20.48
C LEU A 335 -40.79 10.93 20.12
N ARG A 336 -39.53 11.37 20.08
CA ARG A 336 -38.33 10.54 19.83
C ARG A 336 -37.85 9.73 21.04
N ASP A 337 -38.49 9.98 22.19
CA ASP A 337 -38.13 9.41 23.47
C ASP A 337 -39.12 8.31 23.85
N ARG A 338 -38.60 7.16 24.26
CA ARG A 338 -39.39 6.01 24.70
C ARG A 338 -38.97 5.58 26.08
N TYR A 339 -39.95 5.33 26.95
CA TYR A 339 -39.67 4.85 28.29
C TYR A 339 -39.92 3.35 28.42
N LEU A 340 -39.03 2.74 29.19
CA LEU A 340 -39.06 1.35 29.62
C LEU A 340 -39.02 1.33 31.14
N GLY A 341 -40.00 0.67 31.76
CA GLY A 341 -40.01 0.43 33.21
C GLY A 341 -39.62 -0.99 33.53
N ILE A 342 -38.82 -1.19 34.57
CA ILE A 342 -38.45 -2.51 35.10
C ILE A 342 -38.98 -2.62 36.52
N ALA A 343 -39.76 -3.67 36.77
CA ALA A 343 -40.20 -4.08 38.08
C ALA A 343 -39.64 -5.47 38.36
N ALA A 344 -39.19 -5.74 39.59
CA ALA A 344 -38.49 -6.98 39.90
C ALA A 344 -38.83 -7.52 41.29
N GLY A 345 -38.76 -8.84 41.43
CA GLY A 345 -38.93 -9.57 42.68
C GLY A 345 -37.73 -9.43 43.62
N SER A 346 -37.83 -10.04 44.81
CA SER A 346 -36.83 -9.90 45.88
C SER A 346 -35.43 -10.38 45.52
N SER A 347 -35.28 -11.35 44.61
CA SER A 347 -33.97 -11.85 44.14
C SER A 347 -33.26 -10.87 43.21
N TYR A 348 -34.00 -9.92 42.61
CA TYR A 348 -33.49 -8.90 41.69
C TYR A 348 -33.88 -7.50 42.17
N LEU A 349 -33.84 -7.27 43.48
CA LEU A 349 -34.22 -6.00 44.11
C LEU A 349 -33.47 -4.81 43.50
N ASN A 350 -32.24 -5.06 43.06
CA ASN A 350 -31.38 -4.10 42.39
C ASN A 350 -31.89 -3.67 41.00
N LEU A 351 -32.89 -4.31 40.41
CA LEU A 351 -33.52 -3.86 39.16
C LEU A 351 -34.90 -3.26 39.40
N ASN A 352 -35.42 -3.41 40.62
CA ASN A 352 -36.75 -2.96 40.95
C ASN A 352 -36.83 -1.42 40.88
N ALA A 353 -37.95 -0.92 40.36
CA ALA A 353 -38.20 0.50 40.17
C ALA A 353 -37.18 1.23 39.26
N THR A 354 -36.60 0.52 38.29
CA THR A 354 -35.74 1.14 37.28
C THR A 354 -36.57 1.68 36.13
N GLN A 355 -36.24 2.87 35.65
CA GLN A 355 -36.82 3.47 34.46
C GLN A 355 -35.71 3.85 33.49
N CYS A 356 -35.82 3.43 32.24
CA CYS A 356 -34.89 3.76 31.18
C CYS A 356 -35.59 4.58 30.11
N LYS A 357 -34.94 5.66 29.70
CA LYS A 357 -35.32 6.49 28.57
C LYS A 357 -34.41 6.16 27.40
N THR A 358 -34.97 5.72 26.27
CA THR A 358 -34.25 5.51 25.02
C THR A 358 -34.65 6.58 24.02
N THR A 359 -33.67 7.34 23.53
CA THR A 359 -33.83 8.39 22.52
C THR A 359 -33.40 7.85 21.17
N PHE A 360 -34.26 7.97 20.16
CA PHE A 360 -33.96 7.59 18.78
C PHE A 360 -33.62 8.84 17.96
N GLN A 361 -32.34 9.02 17.64
CA GLN A 361 -31.89 10.13 16.80
C GLN A 361 -31.54 9.62 15.39
N PRO A 362 -32.28 10.03 14.35
CA PRO A 362 -31.95 9.66 12.97
C PRO A 362 -30.59 10.24 12.57
N ALA A 363 -29.70 9.38 12.10
CA ALA A 363 -28.33 9.71 11.72
C ALA A 363 -27.91 8.95 10.45
N LEU A 364 -26.92 9.50 9.75
CA LEU A 364 -26.36 8.87 8.54
C LEU A 364 -25.09 8.12 8.92
N PHE A 365 -25.04 6.84 8.54
CA PHE A 365 -23.93 5.94 8.84
C PHE A 365 -23.22 5.49 7.57
N ASN A 366 -21.90 5.31 7.68
CA ASN A 366 -21.09 4.63 6.69
C ASN A 366 -20.89 3.18 7.14
N VAL A 367 -21.44 2.26 6.36
CA VAL A 367 -21.32 0.82 6.56
C VAL A 367 -20.16 0.33 5.70
N SER A 368 -19.17 -0.27 6.36
CA SER A 368 -17.98 -0.80 5.71
C SER A 368 -17.87 -2.30 5.93
N VAL A 369 -17.78 -3.05 4.84
CA VAL A 369 -17.83 -4.51 4.85
C VAL A 369 -16.50 -5.05 4.35
N ALA A 370 -15.88 -5.91 5.15
CA ALA A 370 -14.66 -6.64 4.79
C ALA A 370 -15.01 -8.11 4.50
N LEU A 371 -14.89 -8.54 3.24
CA LEU A 371 -15.32 -9.86 2.80
C LEU A 371 -14.44 -10.99 3.34
N ALA A 372 -13.12 -10.77 3.41
CA ALA A 372 -12.17 -11.79 3.86
C ALA A 372 -12.38 -12.19 5.33
N GLY A 373 -12.71 -11.22 6.19
CA GLY A 373 -12.99 -11.46 7.61
C GLY A 373 -14.47 -11.61 7.94
N LYS A 374 -15.37 -11.39 6.96
CA LYS A 374 -16.82 -11.26 7.15
C LYS A 374 -17.19 -10.26 8.26
N ASN A 375 -16.51 -9.12 8.26
CA ASN A 375 -16.69 -8.10 9.28
C ASN A 375 -17.49 -6.91 8.74
N ILE A 376 -18.38 -6.37 9.57
CA ILE A 376 -19.14 -5.15 9.30
C ILE A 376 -18.74 -4.11 10.35
N THR A 377 -18.30 -2.95 9.89
CA THR A 377 -17.97 -1.78 10.72
C THR A 377 -18.87 -0.62 10.34
N VAL A 378 -19.54 -0.06 11.34
CA VAL A 378 -20.49 1.05 11.18
C VAL A 378 -19.92 2.29 11.85
N THR A 379 -19.88 3.40 11.12
CA THR A 379 -19.38 4.67 11.63
C THR A 379 -20.36 5.79 11.31
N GLN A 380 -20.60 6.67 12.28
CA GLN A 380 -21.50 7.81 12.11
C GLN A 380 -20.83 8.89 11.26
N VAL A 381 -21.53 9.39 10.24
CA VAL A 381 -21.05 10.43 9.30
C VAL A 381 -21.72 11.76 9.58
N LYS A 382 -23.04 11.76 9.82
CA LYS A 382 -23.83 12.94 10.15
C LYS A 382 -24.74 12.66 11.34
N ASP A 383 -24.81 13.63 12.25
CA ASP A 383 -25.59 13.53 13.50
C ASP A 383 -27.09 13.77 13.30
N THR A 384 -27.48 14.28 12.14
CA THR A 384 -28.87 14.53 11.78
C THR A 384 -29.13 14.08 10.35
N ALA A 385 -30.09 13.17 10.19
CA ALA A 385 -30.65 12.75 8.91
C ALA A 385 -32.17 12.91 8.94
N ASP A 386 -32.81 12.78 7.78
CA ASP A 386 -34.26 12.65 7.71
C ASP A 386 -34.68 11.36 8.43
N ASP A 387 -35.81 11.44 9.15
CA ASP A 387 -36.33 10.30 9.87
C ASP A 387 -36.69 9.19 8.89
N LEU A 388 -36.07 8.03 9.08
CA LEU A 388 -36.29 6.85 8.25
C LEU A 388 -37.73 6.34 8.38
N GLU A 389 -38.35 6.53 9.54
CA GLU A 389 -39.67 6.01 9.87
C GLU A 389 -40.43 7.02 10.76
N PRO A 390 -41.03 8.07 10.17
CA PRO A 390 -41.63 9.15 10.94
C PRO A 390 -42.94 8.77 11.65
N SER A 391 -43.52 7.59 11.40
CA SER A 391 -44.76 7.15 12.06
C SER A 391 -44.52 6.54 13.45
N GLY A 392 -43.26 6.27 13.82
CA GLY A 392 -42.86 5.80 15.13
C GLY A 392 -43.19 4.33 15.43
N ASN A 393 -43.78 3.60 14.48
CA ASN A 393 -44.12 2.19 14.63
C ASN A 393 -42.88 1.30 14.86
N LEU A 394 -41.76 1.62 14.20
CA LEU A 394 -40.52 0.86 14.34
C LEU A 394 -39.92 1.03 15.74
N THR A 395 -39.83 2.27 16.22
CA THR A 395 -39.31 2.58 17.57
C THR A 395 -40.23 2.04 18.68
N HIS A 396 -41.53 1.97 18.42
CA HIS A 396 -42.53 1.41 19.32
C HIS A 396 -42.35 -0.10 19.52
N SER A 397 -42.11 -0.85 18.44
CA SER A 397 -42.03 -2.32 18.44
C SER A 397 -40.73 -2.86 19.06
N VAL A 398 -39.62 -2.11 18.95
CA VAL A 398 -38.27 -2.58 19.35
C VAL A 398 -38.08 -2.72 20.87
N ILE A 399 -38.84 -2.02 21.71
CA ILE A 399 -38.54 -1.98 23.16
C ILE A 399 -39.27 -3.09 23.95
N GLY A 400 -40.23 -3.77 23.32
CA GLY A 400 -41.26 -4.58 23.99
C GLY A 400 -40.84 -5.83 24.78
N ASN A 401 -39.71 -6.50 24.52
CA ASN A 401 -39.64 -7.94 24.84
C ASN A 401 -38.35 -8.55 25.41
N ALA A 402 -37.36 -7.81 25.91
CA ALA A 402 -36.15 -8.49 26.41
C ALA A 402 -35.31 -7.69 27.40
N LEU A 403 -35.20 -8.10 28.68
CA LEU A 403 -34.04 -7.84 29.56
C LEU A 403 -34.05 -8.81 30.78
N ASN A 404 -33.02 -9.64 30.95
CA ASN A 404 -32.69 -10.22 32.27
C ASN A 404 -31.20 -10.55 32.48
N PHE A 405 -30.39 -10.71 31.41
CA PHE A 405 -29.04 -11.29 31.54
C PHE A 405 -27.85 -10.31 31.53
N SER A 406 -28.05 -9.02 31.21
CA SER A 406 -26.95 -8.05 31.03
C SER A 406 -26.21 -7.63 32.31
N ILE A 407 -26.85 -7.68 33.48
CA ILE A 407 -26.33 -7.03 34.68
C ILE A 407 -25.13 -7.80 35.27
N ALA A 408 -25.05 -9.11 35.03
CA ALA A 408 -23.97 -9.96 35.51
C ALA A 408 -22.62 -9.73 34.78
N ASP A 409 -22.64 -9.45 33.48
CA ASP A 409 -21.42 -9.26 32.69
C ASP A 409 -20.76 -7.90 32.91
N TYR A 410 -21.55 -6.84 33.07
CA TYR A 410 -21.01 -5.53 33.44
C TYR A 410 -20.37 -5.54 34.84
N ARG A 411 -20.94 -6.31 35.76
CA ARG A 411 -20.34 -6.57 37.09
C ARG A 411 -18.97 -7.25 36.96
N THR A 412 -18.81 -8.14 35.99
CA THR A 412 -17.55 -8.83 35.72
C THR A 412 -16.51 -7.90 35.06
N TYR A 413 -16.94 -6.95 34.21
CA TYR A 413 -16.06 -5.94 33.61
C TYR A 413 -15.50 -4.95 34.64
N ILE A 414 -16.32 -4.42 35.55
CA ILE A 414 -15.83 -3.50 36.60
C ILE A 414 -14.88 -4.18 37.58
N ASN A 415 -15.08 -5.47 37.81
CA ASN A 415 -14.17 -6.27 38.63
C ASN A 415 -12.91 -6.72 37.88
N SER A 416 -12.77 -6.38 36.58
CA SER A 416 -11.60 -6.74 35.78
C SER A 416 -10.48 -5.72 35.97
N THR A 417 -9.24 -6.17 35.79
CA THR A 417 -8.04 -5.31 35.84
C THR A 417 -7.98 -4.29 34.69
N ALA A 418 -8.90 -4.34 33.73
CA ALA A 418 -8.98 -3.42 32.60
C ALA A 418 -9.81 -2.16 32.90
N TYR A 419 -10.55 -2.11 34.01
CA TYR A 419 -11.31 -0.93 34.41
C TYR A 419 -10.43 0.06 35.20
N LEU A 420 -10.20 1.24 34.63
CA LEU A 420 -9.35 2.30 35.22
C LEU A 420 -10.18 3.37 35.99
N GLY A 421 -11.48 3.14 36.19
CA GLY A 421 -12.36 4.06 36.89
C GLY A 421 -12.40 3.83 38.41
N PRO A 422 -13.00 4.77 39.19
CA PRO A 422 -13.17 4.61 40.63
C PRO A 422 -14.13 3.45 40.95
N SER A 423 -13.93 2.76 42.08
CA SER A 423 -14.83 1.68 42.51
C SER A 423 -16.27 2.20 42.67
N GLN A 424 -17.20 1.62 41.93
CA GLN A 424 -18.61 2.02 41.91
C GLN A 424 -19.43 1.19 42.89
N ASN A 425 -20.45 1.77 43.52
CA ASN A 425 -21.43 1.02 44.33
C ASN A 425 -22.29 0.11 43.43
N GLU A 426 -22.77 -1.05 43.94
CA GLU A 426 -23.54 -2.02 43.13
C GLU A 426 -24.75 -1.42 42.39
N SER A 427 -25.42 -0.41 42.95
CA SER A 427 -26.51 0.31 42.28
C SER A 427 -26.04 1.15 41.10
N GLN A 428 -24.85 1.75 41.17
CA GLN A 428 -24.25 2.50 40.07
C GLN A 428 -23.76 1.58 38.96
N ILE A 429 -23.25 0.39 39.33
CA ILE A 429 -22.88 -0.66 38.38
C ILE A 429 -24.09 -1.05 37.52
N ASN A 430 -25.22 -1.34 38.14
CA ASN A 430 -26.43 -1.75 37.39
C ASN A 430 -26.94 -0.63 36.47
N LEU A 431 -26.90 0.63 36.93
CA LEU A 431 -27.32 1.79 36.13
C LEU A 431 -26.41 2.12 34.95
N LEU A 432 -25.16 1.66 34.95
CA LEU A 432 -24.23 1.87 33.84
C LEU A 432 -24.21 0.68 32.87
N GLY A 433 -24.45 -0.54 33.35
CA GLY A 433 -24.54 -1.74 32.50
C GLY A 433 -25.85 -1.81 31.72
N LEU A 434 -26.96 -1.44 32.36
CA LEU A 434 -28.31 -1.55 31.78
C LEU A 434 -28.51 -0.70 30.51
N PRO A 435 -28.06 0.58 30.43
CA PRO A 435 -28.19 1.38 29.23
C PRO A 435 -27.44 0.80 28.03
N ASN A 436 -26.21 0.30 28.23
CA ASN A 436 -25.40 -0.28 27.15
C ASN A 436 -26.08 -1.50 26.54
N SER A 437 -26.74 -2.30 27.37
CA SER A 437 -27.39 -3.52 26.93
C SER A 437 -28.72 -3.28 26.26
N ILE A 438 -29.51 -2.33 26.77
CA ILE A 438 -30.71 -1.87 26.08
C ILE A 438 -30.33 -1.31 24.71
N GLN A 439 -29.27 -0.50 24.60
CA GLN A 439 -28.78 0.01 23.31
C GLN A 439 -28.35 -1.12 22.37
N ALA A 440 -27.50 -2.03 22.84
CA ALA A 440 -27.00 -3.18 22.08
C ALA A 440 -28.14 -4.04 21.51
N MET A 441 -29.16 -4.29 22.32
CA MET A 441 -30.33 -5.06 21.92
C MET A 441 -31.25 -4.29 20.97
N THR A 442 -31.46 -3.00 21.23
CA THR A 442 -32.23 -2.12 20.34
C THR A 442 -31.61 -2.09 18.95
N ASP A 443 -30.28 -2.00 18.88
CA ASP A 443 -29.52 -2.03 17.63
C ASP A 443 -29.70 -3.36 16.88
N ASP A 444 -29.62 -4.50 17.57
CA ASP A 444 -29.83 -5.83 16.96
C ASP A 444 -31.28 -6.06 16.50
N LEU A 445 -32.26 -5.57 17.25
CA LEU A 445 -33.66 -5.62 16.87
C LEU A 445 -33.95 -4.76 15.64
N LEU A 446 -33.39 -3.56 15.57
CA LEU A 446 -33.50 -2.70 14.38
C LEU A 446 -32.89 -3.40 13.15
N VAL A 447 -31.74 -4.08 13.29
CA VAL A 447 -31.17 -4.89 12.19
C VAL A 447 -32.10 -6.04 11.81
N ALA A 448 -32.73 -6.72 12.77
CA ALA A 448 -33.66 -7.81 12.49
C ALA A 448 -34.90 -7.32 11.71
N TYR A 449 -35.47 -6.16 12.08
CA TYR A 449 -36.53 -5.52 11.31
C TYR A 449 -36.06 -5.09 9.92
N ALA A 450 -34.86 -4.54 9.80
CA ALA A 450 -34.25 -4.18 8.52
C ALA A 450 -34.13 -5.39 7.59
N SER A 451 -33.66 -6.53 8.11
CA SER A 451 -33.59 -7.78 7.34
C SER A 451 -34.97 -8.35 6.99
N ALA A 452 -35.98 -8.20 7.86
CA ALA A 452 -37.36 -8.59 7.56
C ALA A 452 -37.99 -7.72 6.45
N GLN A 453 -37.71 -6.41 6.44
CA GLN A 453 -38.13 -5.52 5.37
C GLN A 453 -37.58 -5.95 4.00
N LEU A 454 -36.28 -6.29 3.96
CA LEU A 454 -35.63 -6.79 2.75
C LEU A 454 -36.20 -8.12 2.29
N MET A 455 -36.36 -9.09 3.19
CA MET A 455 -36.62 -10.49 2.81
C MET A 455 -38.11 -10.84 2.72
N ILE A 456 -38.98 -10.15 3.48
CA ILE A 456 -40.41 -10.45 3.55
C ILE A 456 -41.23 -9.42 2.78
N ALA A 457 -41.04 -8.12 3.04
CA ALA A 457 -41.81 -7.08 2.36
C ALA A 457 -41.25 -6.73 0.98
N ASN A 458 -39.96 -7.01 0.75
CA ASN A 458 -39.24 -6.56 -0.45
C ASN A 458 -39.35 -5.03 -0.64
N ASP A 459 -39.48 -4.28 0.46
CA ASP A 459 -39.47 -2.82 0.47
C ASP A 459 -38.02 -2.35 0.55
N THR A 460 -37.43 -2.06 -0.60
CA THR A 460 -36.00 -1.78 -0.73
C THR A 460 -35.75 -0.54 -1.58
N ARG A 461 -34.64 0.13 -1.31
CA ARG A 461 -34.11 1.22 -2.14
C ARG A 461 -32.69 0.91 -2.58
N THR A 462 -32.34 1.32 -3.79
CA THR A 462 -30.98 1.17 -4.32
C THR A 462 -30.09 2.29 -3.83
N VAL A 463 -28.90 1.94 -3.33
CA VAL A 463 -27.87 2.88 -2.88
C VAL A 463 -26.56 2.58 -3.60
N ASP A 464 -25.84 3.65 -3.94
CA ASP A 464 -24.52 3.57 -4.55
C ASP A 464 -23.48 3.08 -3.54
N VAL A 465 -22.63 2.18 -4.01
CA VAL A 465 -21.65 1.44 -3.23
C VAL A 465 -20.28 1.57 -3.86
N GLN A 466 -19.29 1.85 -3.03
CA GLN A 466 -17.90 1.80 -3.42
C GLN A 466 -17.34 0.41 -3.10
N MET A 467 -17.25 -0.45 -4.11
CA MET A 467 -16.66 -1.77 -4.01
C MET A 467 -15.14 -1.67 -4.13
N THR A 468 -14.42 -2.19 -3.14
CA THR A 468 -12.96 -2.31 -3.18
C THR A 468 -12.55 -3.65 -3.78
N VAL A 469 -11.90 -3.61 -4.94
CA VAL A 469 -11.38 -4.80 -5.62
C VAL A 469 -9.85 -4.88 -5.53
N SER A 470 -9.34 -6.09 -5.52
CA SER A 470 -7.91 -6.37 -5.67
C SER A 470 -7.48 -6.04 -7.10
N ALA A 471 -6.40 -5.28 -7.22
CA ALA A 471 -5.79 -4.92 -8.48
C ALA A 471 -4.28 -5.06 -8.39
N VAL A 472 -3.61 -5.10 -9.54
CA VAL A 472 -2.15 -5.09 -9.63
C VAL A 472 -1.71 -3.78 -10.25
N ARG A 473 -0.71 -3.16 -9.63
CA ARG A 473 -0.01 -1.98 -10.15
C ARG A 473 1.46 -2.32 -10.36
N PHE A 474 2.04 -1.87 -11.47
CA PHE A 474 3.47 -2.05 -11.71
C PHE A 474 4.27 -1.01 -10.93
N GLY A 475 5.21 -1.50 -10.12
CA GLY A 475 6.13 -0.68 -9.36
C GLY A 475 5.54 -0.02 -8.12
N GLN A 476 6.38 0.11 -7.09
CA GLN A 476 6.08 0.99 -5.97
C GLN A 476 6.44 2.44 -6.35
N PRO A 477 5.64 3.45 -5.95
CA PRO A 477 5.86 4.84 -6.38
C PRO A 477 7.27 5.36 -6.09
N VAL A 478 7.84 4.97 -4.94
CA VAL A 478 9.19 5.38 -4.53
C VAL A 478 10.25 4.88 -5.51
N TYR A 479 10.16 3.62 -5.96
CA TYR A 479 11.12 3.04 -6.91
C TYR A 479 10.93 3.60 -8.31
N VAL A 480 9.69 3.83 -8.76
CA VAL A 480 9.40 4.42 -10.08
C VAL A 480 10.00 5.82 -10.19
N ILE A 481 9.78 6.68 -9.18
CA ILE A 481 10.33 8.05 -9.16
C ILE A 481 11.85 8.03 -9.07
N SER A 482 12.41 7.20 -8.17
CA SER A 482 13.86 7.10 -7.99
C SER A 482 14.56 6.60 -9.26
N MET A 483 14.00 5.60 -9.93
CA MET A 483 14.53 5.07 -11.18
C MET A 483 14.49 6.12 -12.29
N PHE A 484 13.38 6.85 -12.43
CA PHE A 484 13.28 7.94 -13.39
C PHE A 484 14.33 9.03 -13.13
N ALA A 485 14.53 9.42 -11.86
CA ALA A 485 15.55 10.40 -11.49
C ALA A 485 16.97 9.92 -11.83
N VAL A 486 17.33 8.67 -11.52
CA VAL A 486 18.63 8.09 -11.86
C VAL A 486 18.82 8.04 -13.38
N ASN A 487 17.80 7.59 -14.12
CA ASN A 487 17.86 7.55 -15.58
C ASN A 487 18.02 8.96 -16.19
N ALA A 488 17.30 9.95 -15.67
CA ALA A 488 17.42 11.34 -16.08
C ALA A 488 18.81 11.91 -15.78
N LEU A 489 19.41 11.59 -14.63
CA LEU A 489 20.78 12.01 -14.27
C LEU A 489 21.82 11.40 -15.21
N VAL A 490 21.69 10.12 -15.58
CA VAL A 490 22.60 9.47 -16.54
C VAL A 490 22.50 10.15 -17.91
N VAL A 491 21.29 10.39 -18.41
CA VAL A 491 21.08 11.10 -19.69
C VAL A 491 21.64 12.51 -19.62
N LEU A 492 21.39 13.25 -18.53
CA LEU A 492 21.92 14.58 -18.33
C LEU A 492 23.45 14.57 -18.32
N ALA A 493 24.09 13.60 -17.67
CA ALA A 493 25.54 13.44 -17.69
C ALA A 493 26.08 13.20 -19.11
N VAL A 494 25.39 12.38 -19.92
CA VAL A 494 25.75 12.18 -21.34
C VAL A 494 25.64 13.48 -22.12
N VAL A 495 24.55 14.22 -21.97
CA VAL A 495 24.31 15.48 -22.68
C VAL A 495 25.32 16.55 -22.27
N VAL A 496 25.59 16.70 -20.98
CA VAL A 496 26.57 17.67 -20.46
C VAL A 496 27.97 17.35 -20.98
N GLU A 497 28.39 16.07 -20.95
CA GLU A 497 29.69 15.66 -21.48
C GLU A 497 29.78 15.80 -23.00
N ALA A 498 28.70 15.52 -23.72
CA ALA A 498 28.61 15.77 -25.15
C ALA A 498 28.81 17.27 -25.46
N VAL A 499 28.13 18.17 -24.75
CA VAL A 499 28.25 19.62 -24.95
C VAL A 499 29.65 20.10 -24.57
N ARG A 500 30.16 19.70 -23.39
CA ARG A 500 31.48 20.09 -22.87
C ARG A 500 32.62 19.71 -23.83
N THR A 501 32.51 18.55 -24.47
CA THR A 501 33.52 18.04 -25.40
C THR A 501 33.24 18.40 -26.86
N ARG A 502 32.21 19.22 -27.13
CA ARG A 502 31.73 19.60 -28.47
C ARG A 502 31.44 18.38 -29.35
N GLY A 503 30.71 17.41 -28.79
CA GLY A 503 30.35 16.13 -29.41
C GLY A 503 31.53 15.17 -29.53
N TRP A 504 32.41 15.15 -28.51
CA TRP A 504 33.62 14.33 -28.48
C TRP A 504 34.50 14.49 -29.72
N ARG A 505 34.58 15.70 -30.30
CA ARG A 505 35.39 15.98 -31.51
C ARG A 505 36.88 15.70 -31.32
N GLY A 506 37.38 15.75 -30.09
CA GLY A 506 38.76 15.42 -29.73
C GLY A 506 39.01 13.98 -29.26
N LEU A 507 38.02 13.08 -29.39
CA LEU A 507 38.17 11.69 -29.00
C LEU A 507 39.03 10.95 -30.02
N TRP A 508 40.12 10.34 -29.55
CA TRP A 508 41.00 9.51 -30.37
C TRP A 508 40.38 8.13 -30.59
N ASN A 509 40.62 7.54 -31.77
CA ASN A 509 40.09 6.23 -32.12
C ASN A 509 40.69 5.08 -31.30
N TRP A 510 41.80 5.33 -30.61
CA TRP A 510 42.50 4.37 -29.78
C TRP A 510 41.81 4.16 -28.41
N ASP A 511 41.59 2.92 -27.99
CA ASP A 511 41.07 2.53 -26.68
C ASP A 511 42.10 1.76 -25.83
N TYR A 512 42.43 2.27 -24.63
CA TYR A 512 43.27 1.50 -23.69
C TYR A 512 42.55 0.30 -23.08
N CYS A 513 41.22 0.29 -23.11
CA CYS A 513 40.43 -0.86 -22.68
C CYS A 513 40.28 -1.92 -23.78
N ASP A 514 40.59 -1.61 -25.05
CA ASP A 514 40.62 -2.60 -26.13
C ASP A 514 42.02 -3.20 -26.26
N PHE A 515 42.11 -4.50 -26.03
CA PHE A 515 43.36 -5.25 -26.16
C PHE A 515 43.96 -5.16 -27.57
N ARG A 516 43.13 -5.03 -28.61
CA ARG A 516 43.60 -4.89 -30.01
C ARG A 516 44.36 -3.60 -30.22
N ASP A 517 43.83 -2.50 -29.69
CA ASP A 517 44.44 -1.18 -29.76
C ASP A 517 45.67 -1.08 -28.85
N LEU A 518 45.64 -1.76 -27.71
CA LEU A 518 46.79 -1.87 -26.82
C LEU A 518 47.95 -2.61 -27.49
N ILE A 519 47.71 -3.77 -28.13
CA ILE A 519 48.74 -4.53 -28.86
C ILE A 519 49.28 -3.71 -30.02
N ARG A 520 48.42 -3.04 -30.79
CA ARG A 520 48.85 -2.21 -31.92
C ARG A 520 49.75 -1.06 -31.45
N ALA A 521 49.42 -0.44 -30.33
CA ALA A 521 50.21 0.65 -29.78
C ALA A 521 51.51 0.17 -29.12
N SER A 522 51.50 -0.99 -28.45
CA SER A 522 52.71 -1.58 -27.86
C SER A 522 53.67 -2.12 -28.90
N ALA A 523 53.17 -2.77 -29.96
CA ALA A 523 53.99 -3.25 -31.08
C ALA A 523 54.72 -2.12 -31.81
N LYS A 524 54.12 -0.92 -31.88
CA LYS A 524 54.75 0.26 -32.47
C LYS A 524 55.68 1.01 -31.52
N GLY A 525 55.48 0.87 -30.20
CA GLY A 525 56.28 1.55 -29.17
C GLY A 525 57.32 0.67 -28.48
N GLY A 526 57.50 -0.59 -28.89
CA GLY A 526 58.31 -1.59 -28.18
C GLY A 526 59.74 -1.14 -27.87
N ASP A 527 60.43 -0.50 -28.81
CA ASP A 527 61.82 -0.05 -28.64
C ASP A 527 61.95 1.15 -27.67
N GLU A 528 60.96 2.06 -27.69
CA GLU A 528 60.88 3.18 -26.72
C GLU A 528 60.45 2.69 -25.32
N LEU A 529 59.66 1.62 -25.26
CA LEU A 529 59.16 1.02 -24.02
C LEU A 529 60.28 0.29 -23.25
N LEU A 530 61.09 -0.49 -23.97
CA LEU A 530 62.24 -1.23 -23.42
C LEU A 530 63.30 -0.28 -22.87
N SER A 531 63.68 0.74 -23.65
CA SER A 531 64.69 1.74 -23.23
C SER A 531 64.23 2.58 -22.02
N GLY A 532 62.94 2.95 -21.95
CA GLY A 532 62.38 3.68 -20.82
C GLY A 532 62.28 2.86 -19.51
N VAL A 533 61.99 1.56 -19.62
CA VAL A 533 61.94 0.64 -18.46
C VAL A 533 63.34 0.33 -17.93
N GLU A 534 64.31 0.06 -18.81
CA GLU A 534 65.70 -0.18 -18.42
C GLU A 534 66.34 1.05 -17.75
N GLY A 535 66.05 2.25 -18.27
CA GLY A 535 66.49 3.51 -17.65
C GLY A 535 65.88 3.76 -16.27
N GLY A 536 64.62 3.35 -16.05
CA GLY A 536 63.94 3.44 -14.75
C GLY A 536 64.44 2.44 -13.70
N MET A 537 64.77 1.20 -14.10
CA MET A 537 65.28 0.16 -13.19
C MET A 537 66.68 0.48 -12.65
N ARG A 538 67.54 1.15 -13.41
CA ARG A 538 68.87 1.58 -12.95
C ARG A 538 68.84 2.74 -11.93
N GLY A 539 67.68 3.37 -11.70
CA GLY A 539 67.51 4.55 -10.85
C GLY A 539 67.10 4.29 -9.39
N GLY A 540 67.01 3.04 -8.94
CA GLY A 540 66.92 2.68 -7.51
C GLY A 540 65.59 2.92 -6.78
N ASP A 541 64.58 3.57 -7.37
CA ASP A 541 63.25 3.66 -6.75
C ASP A 541 62.18 3.57 -7.85
N GLY A 542 61.56 2.39 -7.99
CA GLY A 542 60.55 2.06 -9.01
C GLY A 542 59.24 2.86 -8.95
N LYS A 543 59.24 4.06 -8.36
CA LYS A 543 58.07 4.90 -8.08
C LYS A 543 57.71 5.89 -9.20
N GLY A 544 58.38 5.83 -10.36
CA GLY A 544 58.37 6.93 -11.33
C GLY A 544 57.89 6.63 -12.76
N VAL A 545 57.35 5.43 -13.04
CA VAL A 545 56.98 5.04 -14.42
C VAL A 545 55.63 5.66 -14.80
N ARG A 546 55.65 6.59 -15.76
CA ARG A 546 54.44 7.22 -16.33
C ARG A 546 54.22 6.75 -17.76
N VAL A 547 52.97 6.50 -18.11
CA VAL A 547 52.58 6.09 -19.46
C VAL A 547 52.05 7.31 -20.20
N MET A 548 52.46 7.45 -21.46
CA MET A 548 51.94 8.46 -22.38
C MET A 548 51.76 7.85 -23.76
N ILE A 549 50.90 8.46 -24.57
CA ILE A 549 50.63 7.98 -25.93
C ILE A 549 50.91 9.13 -26.88
N ARG A 550 51.64 8.83 -27.95
CA ARG A 550 51.94 9.78 -29.01
C ARG A 550 51.44 9.26 -30.34
N GLU A 551 51.07 10.20 -31.20
CA GLU A 551 50.79 9.95 -32.60
C GLU A 551 52.14 9.95 -33.34
N GLY A 552 52.47 8.84 -34.01
CA GLY A 552 53.70 8.67 -34.80
C GLY A 552 53.39 8.40 -36.27
N GLU A 553 54.43 8.37 -37.11
CA GLU A 553 54.30 8.03 -38.53
C GLU A 553 53.75 6.60 -38.67
N GLY A 554 52.52 6.48 -39.18
CA GLY A 554 51.83 5.21 -39.36
C GLY A 554 50.92 4.74 -38.21
N GLY A 555 50.75 5.50 -37.12
CA GLY A 555 49.73 5.25 -36.10
C GLY A 555 50.15 5.58 -34.67
N TYR A 556 49.43 5.04 -33.67
CA TYR A 556 49.65 5.36 -32.25
C TYR A 556 50.80 4.55 -31.64
N VAL A 557 51.63 5.22 -30.84
CA VAL A 557 52.80 4.66 -30.16
C VAL A 557 52.63 4.82 -28.64
N LEU A 558 52.80 3.73 -27.90
CA LEU A 558 52.79 3.73 -26.44
C LEU A 558 54.20 4.07 -25.92
N GLY A 559 54.35 5.22 -25.26
CA GLY A 559 55.61 5.68 -24.67
C GLY A 559 55.61 5.56 -23.14
N VAL A 560 56.79 5.29 -22.57
CA VAL A 560 57.00 5.22 -21.12
C VAL A 560 58.04 6.26 -20.73
N ALA A 561 57.70 7.12 -19.76
CA ALA A 561 58.62 8.13 -19.22
C ALA A 561 59.00 7.79 -17.77
N ALA A 562 60.30 7.71 -17.49
CA ALA A 562 60.84 7.54 -16.14
C ALA A 562 61.20 8.91 -15.54
N MET A 563 60.68 9.21 -14.35
CA MET A 563 60.94 10.49 -13.67
C MET A 563 62.19 10.39 -12.78
N ARG A 564 63.30 11.05 -13.15
CA ARG A 564 64.47 11.25 -12.28
C ARG A 564 64.31 12.59 -11.54
N ARG A 565 64.57 12.63 -10.22
CA ARG A 565 64.47 13.85 -9.41
C ARG A 565 65.40 14.93 -10.01
N GLY A 566 64.83 15.98 -10.58
CA GLY A 566 65.54 17.19 -11.01
C GLY A 566 65.46 17.55 -12.50
N SER A 567 65.27 16.60 -13.41
CA SER A 567 65.16 16.91 -14.86
C SER A 567 64.52 15.74 -15.63
N ALA A 568 63.55 16.07 -16.47
CA ALA A 568 63.01 15.13 -17.45
C ALA A 568 64.00 15.05 -18.61
N ILE A 569 64.78 13.97 -18.69
CA ILE A 569 65.63 13.73 -19.86
C ILE A 569 64.76 13.11 -20.95
N TYR A 570 64.48 13.88 -21.99
CA TYR A 570 63.95 13.37 -23.25
C TYR A 570 65.12 12.95 -24.12
N GLN A 571 65.29 11.64 -24.34
CA GLN A 571 66.24 11.15 -25.34
C GLN A 571 65.46 10.84 -26.62
N SER A 572 65.54 11.75 -27.58
CA SER A 572 65.14 11.52 -28.96
C SER A 572 66.34 10.97 -29.71
N THR A 573 66.30 9.69 -30.07
CA THR A 573 67.20 9.13 -31.10
C THR A 573 66.42 8.94 -32.37
N SER A 574 66.37 9.99 -33.20
CA SER A 574 66.29 9.86 -34.67
C SER A 574 66.27 11.25 -35.35
N ARG A 575 67.47 11.81 -35.59
CA ARG A 575 67.84 12.50 -36.84
C ARG A 575 69.30 12.95 -36.78
N LEU A 576 70.14 12.30 -37.59
CA LEU A 576 71.40 12.88 -38.06
C LEU A 576 71.05 14.10 -38.91
N VAL A 577 71.31 15.30 -38.40
CA VAL A 577 71.45 16.51 -39.20
C VAL A 577 72.71 17.22 -38.73
N ASN A 578 73.71 17.19 -39.60
CA ASN A 578 74.86 18.09 -39.60
C ASN A 578 74.38 19.54 -39.55
N TYR A 579 74.85 20.35 -38.61
CA TYR A 579 75.07 21.78 -38.83
C TYR A 579 76.07 22.36 -37.83
N ASP A 580 77.05 23.07 -38.37
CA ASP A 580 78.07 23.86 -37.70
C ASP A 580 77.53 25.11 -37.00
N HIS A 581 78.33 25.57 -36.04
CA HIS A 581 78.51 26.92 -35.49
C HIS A 581 77.56 27.53 -34.44
N ASN A 582 78.22 27.82 -33.30
CA ASN A 582 78.17 28.96 -32.38
C ASN A 582 77.05 29.11 -31.34
N GLU A 583 77.54 29.15 -30.07
CA GLU A 583 77.20 30.08 -28.97
C GLU A 583 75.71 30.17 -28.55
N THR A 584 75.26 30.09 -27.30
CA THR A 584 75.87 30.23 -25.96
C THR A 584 74.87 29.69 -24.91
N GLU A 585 75.44 28.96 -23.97
CA GLU A 585 75.21 28.74 -22.52
C GLU A 585 74.05 29.42 -21.71
N TRP A 586 73.69 28.73 -20.61
CA TRP A 586 72.94 29.06 -19.37
C TRP A 586 71.40 28.85 -19.35
N ILE A 587 70.77 28.08 -18.43
CA ILE A 587 71.14 27.32 -17.20
C ILE A 587 70.41 25.98 -17.23
#